data_AF-A0A1L9BSD9-F1
#
_entry.id   AF-A0A1L9BSD9-F1
#
_cell.length_a   1.000
_cell.length_b   1.000
_cell.length_c   1.000
_cell.angle_alpha   90.00
_cell.angle_beta   90.00
_cell.angle_gamma   90.00
#
_symmetry.space_group_name_H-M   'P 1'
#
loop_
_entity.id
_entity.type
_entity.pdbx_description
1 polymer ?
#
loop_
_entity_poly.entity_id
_entity_poly.type
_entity_poly.pdbx_seq_one_letter_code
_entity_poly.pdbx_strand_id
1 'polypeptide(L)'
;MADVKWAKATALGQTPDRLWHTPDGPAFQIDAGKWSDRWMREATKAEIEAAGGHSEVVDVDGTTTGDGKDMETMTDEQLRAHYEAVMGEKAHHAAGRDTMIKRITEKLNDD
;
A
#
# COMPACT_ATOMS: atom_id res chain seq x y z
N MET A 1 10.05 -13.20 20.73
CA MET A 1 9.64 -13.11 19.31
C MET A 1 8.13 -13.08 19.30
N ALA A 2 7.53 -12.01 18.79
CA ALA A 2 6.08 -11.92 18.64
C ALA A 2 5.63 -12.97 17.59
N ASP A 3 4.63 -13.78 17.91
CA ASP A 3 4.05 -14.74 16.96
C ASP A 3 3.11 -13.94 16.05
N VAL A 4 3.55 -13.61 14.84
CA VAL A 4 2.79 -12.78 13.90
C VAL A 4 1.99 -13.67 12.96
N LYS A 5 0.69 -13.37 12.83
CA LYS A 5 -0.25 -14.06 11.96
C LYS A 5 -0.86 -13.11 10.94
N TRP A 6 -1.22 -13.66 9.78
CA TRP A 6 -1.96 -12.92 8.76
C TRP A 6 -3.46 -13.04 9.00
N ALA A 7 -4.10 -11.90 9.19
CA ALA A 7 -5.53 -11.77 9.40
C ALA A 7 -6.20 -11.11 8.19
N LYS A 8 -7.41 -11.56 7.87
CA LYS A 8 -8.35 -10.85 7.01
C LYS A 8 -9.53 -10.43 7.88
N ALA A 9 -9.90 -9.15 7.82
CA ALA A 9 -11.09 -8.68 8.51
C ALA A 9 -12.35 -9.30 7.86
N THR A 10 -13.29 -9.72 8.70
CA THR A 10 -14.63 -10.20 8.30
C THR A 10 -15.71 -9.20 8.70
N ALA A 11 -15.40 -8.29 9.64
CA ALA A 11 -16.21 -7.15 10.03
C ALA A 11 -15.30 -5.93 10.29
N LEU A 12 -15.90 -4.73 10.40
CA LEU A 12 -15.18 -3.53 10.83
C LEU A 12 -14.63 -3.75 12.25
N GLY A 13 -13.33 -3.60 12.42
CA GLY A 13 -12.67 -3.75 13.70
C GLY A 13 -11.42 -2.90 13.80
N GLN A 14 -11.03 -2.57 15.04
CA GLN A 14 -9.85 -1.78 15.32
C GLN A 14 -8.81 -2.67 15.99
N THR A 15 -7.57 -2.66 15.48
CA THR A 15 -6.45 -3.31 16.16
C THR A 15 -5.99 -2.47 17.35
N PRO A 16 -5.23 -3.06 18.30
CA PRO A 16 -4.71 -2.32 19.45
C PRO A 16 -3.79 -1.14 19.10
N ASP A 17 -3.28 -1.11 17.87
CA ASP A 17 -2.51 0.00 17.31
C ASP A 17 -3.39 1.19 16.88
N ARG A 18 -4.71 1.10 17.13
CA ARG A 18 -5.74 2.05 16.70
C ARG A 18 -5.99 2.09 15.18
N LEU A 19 -5.43 1.16 14.42
CA LEU A 19 -5.70 1.01 13.00
C LEU A 19 -7.05 0.32 12.77
N TRP A 20 -7.88 0.90 11.91
CA TRP A 20 -9.17 0.33 11.52
C TRP A 20 -9.03 -0.58 10.30
N HIS A 21 -9.66 -1.74 10.36
CA HIS A 21 -9.71 -2.70 9.26
C HIS A 21 -11.15 -3.02 8.91
N THR A 22 -11.40 -3.14 7.61
CA THR A 22 -12.72 -3.45 7.04
C THR A 22 -12.67 -4.76 6.27
N PRO A 23 -13.81 -5.43 6.04
CA PRO A 23 -13.85 -6.69 5.28
C PRO A 23 -13.33 -6.55 3.84
N ASP A 24 -13.50 -5.36 3.27
CA ASP A 24 -13.07 -5.00 1.92
C ASP A 24 -11.56 -4.71 1.86
N GLY A 25 -10.96 -4.29 2.99
CA GLY A 25 -9.54 -3.96 3.07
C GLY A 25 -8.61 -5.16 2.94
N PRO A 26 -7.32 -4.97 2.65
CA PRO A 26 -6.37 -6.06 2.43
C PRO A 26 -6.15 -6.92 3.70
N ALA A 27 -5.55 -8.09 3.51
CA ALA A 27 -5.05 -8.86 4.66
C ALA A 27 -3.93 -8.06 5.37
N PHE A 28 -3.80 -8.25 6.67
CA PHE A 28 -2.86 -7.51 7.51
C PHE A 28 -2.19 -8.42 8.52
N GLN A 29 -1.03 -8.00 9.02
CA GLN A 29 -0.29 -8.72 10.05
C GLN A 29 -0.74 -8.30 11.44
N ILE A 30 -0.93 -9.28 12.32
CA ILE A 30 -1.25 -9.04 13.73
C ILE A 30 -0.54 -10.05 14.63
N ASP A 31 -0.14 -9.62 15.81
CA ASP A 31 0.34 -10.52 16.85
C ASP A 31 -0.77 -11.50 17.28
N ALA A 32 -0.44 -12.77 17.44
CA ALA A 32 -1.39 -13.81 17.81
C ALA A 32 -2.05 -13.55 19.18
N GLY A 33 -1.38 -12.85 20.09
CA GLY A 33 -1.95 -12.41 21.37
C GLY A 33 -2.95 -11.25 21.24
N LYS A 34 -3.01 -10.59 20.07
CA LYS A 34 -3.97 -9.52 19.72
C LYS A 34 -5.05 -9.99 18.75
N TRP A 35 -5.08 -11.28 18.43
CA TRP A 35 -6.06 -11.89 17.54
C TRP A 35 -7.49 -11.79 18.09
N SER A 36 -8.46 -11.60 17.21
CA SER A 36 -9.87 -11.59 17.58
C SER A 36 -10.74 -12.30 16.54
N ASP A 37 -11.13 -13.55 16.85
CA ASP A 37 -12.01 -14.38 16.00
C ASP A 37 -13.39 -13.78 15.75
N ARG A 38 -13.78 -12.74 16.50
CA ARG A 38 -15.06 -12.04 16.31
C ARG A 38 -15.14 -11.26 15.01
N TRP A 39 -14.01 -10.78 14.51
CA TRP A 39 -13.98 -9.91 13.32
C TRP A 39 -12.77 -10.19 12.41
N MET A 40 -11.92 -11.16 12.77
CA MET A 40 -10.78 -11.60 11.98
C MET A 40 -10.94 -13.07 11.60
N ARG A 41 -10.42 -13.45 10.45
CA ARG A 41 -10.13 -14.83 10.07
C ARG A 41 -8.70 -14.96 9.55
N GLU A 42 -8.18 -16.18 9.52
CA GLU A 42 -6.89 -16.43 8.88
C GLU A 42 -6.98 -16.05 7.39
N ALA A 43 -6.01 -15.25 6.95
CA ALA A 43 -5.94 -14.84 5.56
C ALA A 43 -5.52 -16.05 4.71
N THR A 44 -6.15 -16.21 3.55
CA THR A 44 -5.73 -17.25 2.60
C THR A 44 -4.43 -16.83 1.91
N LYS A 45 -3.69 -17.79 1.34
CA LYS A 45 -2.47 -17.49 0.60
C LYS A 45 -2.67 -16.43 -0.49
N ALA A 46 -3.76 -16.52 -1.25
CA ALA A 46 -4.09 -15.53 -2.29
C ALA A 46 -4.33 -14.12 -1.72
N GLU A 47 -4.92 -14.02 -0.53
CA GLU A 47 -5.14 -12.73 0.14
C GLU A 47 -3.87 -12.17 0.76
N ILE A 48 -2.97 -13.04 1.23
CA ILE A 48 -1.63 -12.66 1.67
C ILE A 48 -0.79 -12.22 0.48
N GLU A 49 -0.92 -12.85 -0.69
CA GLU A 49 -0.24 -12.45 -1.92
C GLU A 49 -0.82 -11.15 -2.48
N ALA A 50 -2.14 -10.95 -2.43
CA ALA A 50 -2.78 -9.69 -2.79
C ALA A 50 -2.44 -8.56 -1.81
N ALA A 51 -2.38 -8.87 -0.52
CA ALA A 51 -1.90 -7.95 0.50
C ALA A 51 -0.40 -7.70 0.36
N GLY A 52 0.38 -8.69 -0.11
CA GLY A 52 1.79 -8.61 -0.47
C GLY A 52 2.07 -7.78 -1.71
N GLY A 53 1.11 -7.72 -2.63
CA GLY A 53 1.08 -6.74 -3.73
C GLY A 53 0.65 -5.35 -3.28
N HIS A 54 -0.02 -5.24 -2.14
CA HIS A 54 -0.29 -3.99 -1.41
C HIS A 54 0.63 -3.80 -0.19
N SER A 55 1.66 -4.62 -0.05
CA SER A 55 2.62 -4.49 1.02
C SER A 55 3.58 -3.44 0.52
N GLU A 56 3.42 -2.24 1.04
CA GLU A 56 4.56 -1.46 1.49
C GLU A 56 5.53 -2.42 2.21
N VAL A 57 6.41 -3.05 1.44
CA VAL A 57 7.68 -3.51 1.94
C VAL A 57 8.43 -2.23 2.28
N VAL A 58 8.20 -1.74 3.49
CA VAL A 58 9.14 -0.85 4.16
C VAL A 58 10.35 -1.72 4.46
N ASP A 59 11.16 -1.97 3.42
CA ASP A 59 12.49 -2.51 3.60
C ASP A 59 13.25 -1.56 4.54
N VAL A 60 14.04 -2.14 5.44
CA VAL A 60 14.82 -1.46 6.50
C VAL A 60 15.90 -0.49 5.96
N ASP A 61 15.83 -0.17 4.67
CA ASP A 61 16.69 0.73 3.91
C ASP A 61 15.88 1.84 3.22
N GLY A 62 14.73 2.27 3.75
CA GLY A 62 14.02 3.50 3.35
C GLY A 62 13.65 3.65 1.86
N THR A 63 13.90 2.64 1.03
CA THR A 63 13.68 2.69 -0.41
C THR A 63 12.36 2.00 -0.67
N THR A 64 11.30 2.80 -0.70
CA THR A 64 9.95 2.43 -1.10
C THR A 64 9.97 1.92 -2.55
N THR A 65 10.38 0.66 -2.76
CA THR A 65 10.27 -0.01 -4.06
C THR A 65 8.84 -0.51 -4.22
N GLY A 66 7.89 0.41 -4.22
CA GLY A 66 6.47 0.16 -4.44
C GLY A 66 5.89 1.06 -5.51
N ASP A 67 6.29 2.33 -5.56
CA ASP A 67 5.62 3.32 -6.41
C ASP A 67 5.79 3.07 -7.92
N GLY A 68 6.90 2.44 -8.33
CA GLY A 68 7.18 2.17 -9.74
C GLY A 68 6.19 1.24 -10.44
N LYS A 69 5.69 0.19 -9.75
CA LYS A 69 4.75 -0.78 -10.34
C LYS A 69 3.30 -0.32 -10.24
N ASP A 70 2.94 0.37 -9.18
CA ASP A 70 1.61 0.96 -9.02
C ASP A 70 1.38 2.06 -10.07
N MET A 71 2.37 2.91 -10.32
CA MET A 71 2.29 3.94 -11.36
C MET A 71 2.13 3.38 -12.78
N GLU A 72 2.66 2.19 -13.09
CA GLU A 72 2.49 1.52 -14.38
C GLU A 72 1.09 0.91 -14.56
N THR A 73 0.33 0.69 -13.47
CA THR A 73 -1.04 0.17 -13.51
C THR A 73 -2.11 1.25 -13.34
N MET A 74 -1.74 2.44 -12.85
CA MET A 74 -2.62 3.60 -12.75
C MET A 74 -3.14 4.08 -14.11
N THR A 75 -4.36 4.60 -14.17
CA THR A 75 -4.83 5.32 -15.37
C THR A 75 -4.10 6.66 -15.55
N ASP A 76 -4.08 7.22 -16.76
CA ASP A 76 -3.43 8.53 -17.01
C ASP A 76 -3.98 9.66 -16.12
N GLU A 77 -5.25 9.58 -15.72
CA GLU A 77 -5.89 10.55 -14.82
C GLU A 77 -5.38 10.39 -13.37
N GLN A 78 -5.29 9.15 -12.89
CA GLN A 78 -4.71 8.85 -11.57
C GLN A 78 -3.23 9.22 -11.51
N LEU A 79 -2.47 8.95 -12.57
CA LEU A 79 -1.06 9.31 -12.63
C LEU A 79 -0.85 10.84 -12.63
N ARG A 80 -1.73 11.59 -13.30
CA ARG A 80 -1.70 13.07 -13.24
C ARG A 80 -2.00 13.60 -11.85
N ALA A 81 -2.99 13.03 -11.18
CA ALA A 81 -3.33 13.41 -9.81
C ALA A 81 -2.17 13.11 -8.85
N HIS A 82 -1.52 11.95 -9.00
CA HIS A 82 -0.34 11.57 -8.22
C HIS A 82 0.86 12.47 -8.50
N TYR A 83 1.12 12.79 -9.78
CA TYR A 83 2.15 13.76 -10.18
C TYR A 83 1.95 15.11 -9.50
N GLU A 84 0.71 15.64 -9.51
CA GLU A 84 0.39 16.94 -8.88
C GLU A 84 0.59 16.87 -7.35
N ALA A 85 0.24 15.75 -6.72
CA ALA A 85 0.42 15.56 -5.28
C ALA A 85 1.91 15.50 -4.87
N VAL A 86 2.75 14.82 -5.64
CA VAL A 86 4.19 14.64 -5.32
C VAL A 86 5.01 15.86 -5.72
N MET A 87 4.77 16.42 -6.91
CA MET A 87 5.56 17.53 -7.44
C MET A 87 5.03 18.90 -6.98
N GLY A 88 3.77 18.98 -6.53
CA GLY A 88 3.10 20.25 -6.20
C GLY A 88 2.81 21.13 -7.42
N GLU A 89 2.99 20.60 -8.63
CA GLU A 89 2.81 21.28 -9.91
C GLU A 89 2.03 20.41 -10.91
N LYS A 90 1.28 21.06 -11.80
CA LYS A 90 0.56 20.36 -12.87
C LYS A 90 1.52 19.80 -13.90
N ALA A 91 1.35 18.52 -14.23
CA ALA A 91 2.06 17.91 -15.35
C ALA A 91 1.81 18.72 -16.64
N HIS A 92 2.89 19.12 -17.33
CA HIS A 92 2.78 19.78 -18.63
C HIS A 92 1.95 18.91 -19.58
N HIS A 93 1.09 19.53 -20.40
CA HIS A 93 0.15 18.82 -21.28
C HIS A 93 0.81 17.85 -22.28
N ALA A 94 2.13 17.97 -22.49
CA ALA A 94 2.96 17.14 -23.36
C ALA A 94 3.87 16.14 -22.61
N ALA A 95 3.81 16.08 -21.27
CA ALA A 95 4.54 15.08 -20.50
C ALA A 95 3.87 13.71 -20.71
N GLY A 96 4.57 12.80 -21.36
CA GLY A 96 4.13 11.42 -21.50
C GLY A 96 4.09 10.71 -20.15
N ARG A 97 3.30 9.65 -20.05
CA ARG A 97 3.20 8.77 -18.88
C ARG A 97 4.57 8.42 -18.28
N ASP A 98 5.47 7.93 -19.12
CA ASP A 98 6.84 7.56 -18.75
C ASP A 98 7.63 8.71 -18.10
N THR A 99 7.46 9.94 -18.62
CA THR A 99 8.11 11.14 -18.08
C THR A 99 7.54 11.53 -16.72
N MET A 100 6.24 11.37 -16.50
CA MET A 100 5.61 11.63 -15.21
C MET A 100 6.08 10.64 -14.16
N ILE A 101 6.08 9.35 -14.48
CA ILE A 101 6.58 8.28 -13.60
C ILE A 101 8.04 8.56 -13.22
N LYS A 102 8.88 8.84 -14.22
CA LYS A 102 10.30 9.11 -14.00
C LYS A 102 10.51 10.28 -13.03
N ARG A 103 9.82 11.40 -13.24
CA ARG A 103 9.94 12.59 -12.38
C ARG A 103 9.43 12.36 -10.96
N ILE A 104 8.31 11.64 -10.81
CA ILE A 104 7.78 11.26 -9.48
C ILE A 104 8.82 10.41 -8.75
N THR A 105 9.36 9.38 -9.41
CA THR A 105 10.40 8.51 -8.85
C THR A 105 11.67 9.29 -8.50
N GLU A 106 12.11 10.20 -9.37
CA GLU A 106 13.27 11.07 -9.09
C GLU A 106 13.02 11.95 -7.85
N LYS A 107 11.81 12.51 -7.70
CA LYS A 107 11.46 13.37 -6.56
C LYS A 107 11.36 12.60 -5.25
N LEU A 108 10.81 11.38 -5.28
CA LEU A 108 10.65 10.52 -4.10
C LEU A 108 11.96 9.89 -3.62
N ASN A 109 12.98 9.76 -4.48
CA ASN A 109 14.31 9.27 -4.10
C ASN A 109 15.29 10.38 -3.66
N ASP A 110 14.94 11.65 -3.87
CA ASP A 110 15.77 12.81 -3.49
C ASP A 110 15.43 13.35 -2.09
N ASP A 111 14.33 12.90 -1.48
CA ASP A 111 13.85 13.24 -0.13
C ASP A 111 14.17 12.12 0.89
#